data_AF-A0A7X1NUS5-F1
#
_entry.id   AF-A0A7X1NUS5-F1
#
_cell.length_a   1.000
_cell.length_b   1.000
_cell.length_c   1.000
_cell.angle_alpha   90.00
_cell.angle_beta   90.00
_cell.angle_gamma   90.00
#
_symmetry.space_group_name_H-M   'P 1'
#
loop_
_entity.id
_entity.type
_entity.pdbx_description
1 polymer ?
#
loop_
_entity_poly.entity_id
_entity_poly.type
_entity_poly.pdbx_seq_one_letter_code
_entity_poly.pdbx_strand_id
1 'polypeptide(L)'
;MTKSPDSKTRSQTGGTDLLSLRAQLARAEKAARRAPTPPPARPENLRLKPVKPQREVELAGVDTSEHSLSRAHARLRDAVYDGKYHLCSHAIGHARAEGFLEHDIIQVLVAGRVRAVYPEDRRWLVCGYFEACGVALPLHVVVEHAHDGYLDVVTAFVPKQPHHIISRARLAVMLRYDDERIRTRTATPGNKPGNRSKGKWKKGA
;
A
#
# COMPACT_ATOMS: atom_id res chain seq x y z
N MET A 1 70.77 -78.27 -11.20
CA MET A 1 70.34 -77.88 -12.56
C MET A 1 68.83 -77.66 -12.50
N THR A 2 68.36 -76.41 -12.42
CA THR A 2 67.53 -75.70 -13.44
C THR A 2 66.13 -76.33 -13.64
N LYS A 3 64.95 -75.69 -13.50
CA LYS A 3 64.49 -74.31 -13.77
C LYS A 3 63.08 -74.10 -13.14
N SER A 4 62.77 -72.87 -12.70
CA SER A 4 61.44 -72.24 -12.50
C SER A 4 60.62 -72.10 -13.80
N PRO A 5 59.40 -71.47 -13.86
CA PRO A 5 58.34 -71.16 -12.86
C PRO A 5 56.88 -71.40 -13.37
N ASP A 6 55.88 -71.08 -12.54
CA ASP A 6 54.58 -70.39 -12.79
C ASP A 6 53.48 -71.02 -11.92
N SER A 7 52.75 -70.30 -11.08
CA SER A 7 51.75 -69.33 -11.52
C SER A 7 51.43 -68.27 -10.46
N LYS A 8 51.50 -67.00 -10.86
CA LYS A 8 50.95 -65.85 -10.13
C LYS A 8 49.41 -65.89 -10.11
N THR A 9 48.81 -66.04 -8.94
CA THR A 9 47.40 -65.68 -8.71
C THR A 9 47.32 -64.16 -8.51
N ARG A 10 46.91 -63.43 -9.57
CA ARG A 10 46.53 -62.03 -9.47
C ARG A 10 45.05 -61.94 -9.09
N SER A 11 44.78 -61.57 -7.85
CA SER A 11 43.49 -61.08 -7.37
C SER A 11 43.13 -59.78 -8.11
N GLN A 12 42.07 -59.80 -8.92
CA GLN A 12 41.48 -58.57 -9.47
C GLN A 12 40.38 -58.07 -8.54
N THR A 13 40.78 -57.14 -7.69
CA THR A 13 39.94 -56.09 -7.11
C THR A 13 39.51 -55.14 -8.22
N GLY A 14 38.22 -54.81 -8.31
CA GLY A 14 37.75 -53.67 -9.11
C GLY A 14 36.69 -54.04 -10.14
N GLY A 15 35.44 -53.88 -9.77
CA GLY A 15 34.32 -54.01 -10.69
C GLY A 15 33.02 -53.81 -9.93
N THR A 16 32.71 -52.57 -9.54
CA THR A 16 31.35 -52.19 -9.17
C THR A 16 30.43 -52.62 -10.31
N ASP A 17 29.67 -53.68 -10.06
CA ASP A 17 28.76 -54.32 -11.00
C ASP A 17 27.92 -53.26 -11.73
N LEU A 18 27.96 -53.26 -13.07
CA LEU A 18 27.30 -52.24 -13.90
C LEU A 18 25.79 -52.16 -13.62
N LEU A 19 25.19 -53.25 -13.14
CA LEU A 19 23.79 -53.30 -12.71
C LEU A 19 23.56 -52.44 -11.45
N SER A 20 24.49 -52.44 -10.51
CA SER A 20 24.41 -51.66 -9.27
C SER A 20 24.45 -50.15 -9.54
N LEU A 21 25.29 -49.73 -10.49
CA LEU A 21 25.43 -48.32 -10.91
C LEU A 21 24.17 -47.84 -11.64
N ARG A 22 23.58 -48.68 -12.49
CA ARG A 22 22.29 -48.40 -13.13
C ARG A 22 21.16 -48.26 -12.11
N ALA A 23 21.12 -49.15 -11.11
CA ALA A 23 20.12 -49.08 -10.05
C ALA A 23 20.27 -47.80 -9.20
N GLN A 24 21.49 -47.34 -8.95
CA GLN A 24 21.75 -46.08 -8.24
C GLN A 24 21.31 -44.86 -9.04
N LEU A 25 21.64 -44.80 -10.34
CA LEU A 25 21.19 -43.71 -11.22
C LEU A 25 19.67 -43.63 -11.32
N ALA A 26 18.98 -44.76 -11.46
CA ALA A 26 17.53 -44.80 -11.50
C ALA A 26 16.88 -44.32 -10.18
N ARG A 27 17.47 -44.67 -9.02
CA ARG A 27 17.02 -44.16 -7.72
C ARG A 27 17.27 -42.66 -7.57
N ALA A 28 18.43 -42.17 -8.01
CA ALA A 28 18.77 -40.75 -7.99
C ALA A 28 17.84 -39.93 -8.89
N GLU A 29 17.53 -40.42 -10.09
CA GLU A 29 16.59 -39.77 -11.00
C GLU A 29 15.17 -39.73 -10.43
N LYS A 30 14.71 -40.83 -9.83
CA LYS A 30 13.40 -40.90 -9.17
C LYS A 30 13.32 -39.98 -7.94
N ALA A 31 14.43 -39.81 -7.22
CA ALA A 31 14.53 -38.85 -6.11
C ALA A 31 14.48 -37.40 -6.62
N ALA A 32 15.18 -37.09 -7.72
CA ALA A 32 15.16 -35.77 -8.34
C ALA A 32 13.76 -35.39 -8.86
N ARG A 33 13.00 -36.34 -9.43
CA ARG A 33 11.60 -36.13 -9.86
C ARG A 33 10.63 -35.94 -8.68
N ARG A 34 10.97 -36.47 -7.49
CA ARG A 34 10.16 -36.35 -6.27
C ARG A 34 10.54 -35.14 -5.42
N ALA A 35 11.67 -34.48 -5.73
CA ALA A 35 12.05 -33.26 -5.04
C ALA A 35 11.01 -32.18 -5.37
N PRO A 36 10.39 -31.55 -4.35
CA PRO A 36 9.46 -30.47 -4.58
C PRO A 36 10.22 -29.32 -5.25
N THR A 37 9.78 -28.91 -6.44
CA THR A 37 10.28 -27.73 -7.12
C THR A 37 10.23 -26.55 -6.14
N PRO A 38 11.36 -25.91 -5.82
CA PRO A 38 11.33 -24.74 -4.97
C PRO A 38 10.38 -23.71 -5.59
N PRO A 39 9.51 -23.07 -4.80
CA PRO A 39 8.58 -22.08 -5.34
C PRO A 39 9.39 -21.04 -6.11
N PRO A 40 8.91 -20.59 -7.29
CA PRO A 40 9.64 -19.60 -8.09
C PRO A 40 9.94 -18.40 -7.19
N ALA A 41 11.23 -18.07 -7.05
CA ALA A 41 11.65 -16.91 -6.28
C ALA A 41 10.93 -15.68 -6.86
N ARG A 42 10.15 -14.99 -6.03
CA ARG A 42 9.42 -13.79 -6.46
C ARG A 42 10.43 -12.83 -7.12
N PRO A 43 10.18 -12.38 -8.36
CA PRO A 43 11.11 -11.48 -9.05
C PRO A 43 11.35 -10.24 -8.19
N GLU A 44 12.59 -9.76 -8.13
CA GLU A 44 12.99 -8.64 -7.27
C GLU A 44 12.14 -7.37 -7.48
N ASN A 45 11.59 -7.18 -8.67
CA ASN A 45 10.68 -6.08 -8.99
C ASN A 45 9.35 -6.10 -8.20
N LEU A 46 8.99 -7.23 -7.60
CA LEU A 46 7.83 -7.38 -6.71
C LEU A 46 8.20 -7.29 -5.22
N ARG A 47 9.49 -7.12 -4.88
CA ARG A 47 9.89 -6.84 -3.50
C ARG A 47 9.42 -5.43 -3.16
N LEU A 48 8.52 -5.34 -2.18
CA LEU A 48 8.08 -4.06 -1.63
C LEU A 48 9.32 -3.29 -1.18
N LYS A 49 9.57 -2.14 -1.81
CA LYS A 49 10.65 -1.24 -1.39
C LYS A 49 10.44 -0.91 0.08
N PRO A 50 11.49 -0.97 0.93
CA PRO A 50 11.36 -0.62 2.33
C PRO A 50 10.79 0.79 2.45
N VAL A 51 9.78 0.93 3.30
CA VAL A 51 9.14 2.21 3.57
C VAL A 51 10.21 3.13 4.17
N LYS A 52 10.28 4.38 3.70
CA LYS A 52 11.21 5.35 4.29
C LYS A 52 10.85 5.56 5.78
N PRO A 53 11.82 5.72 6.69
CA PRO A 53 11.54 5.83 8.14
C PRO A 53 10.61 7.02 8.48
N GLN A 54 10.70 8.11 7.73
CA GLN A 54 9.76 9.25 7.87
C GLN A 54 8.30 8.84 7.62
N ARG A 55 8.08 7.93 6.66
CA ARG A 55 6.75 7.46 6.29
C ARG A 55 6.18 6.47 7.30
N GLU A 56 7.02 5.73 8.01
CA GLU A 56 6.57 4.88 9.12
C GLU A 56 6.01 5.73 10.27
N VAL A 57 6.66 6.86 10.59
CA VAL A 57 6.17 7.82 11.59
C VAL A 57 4.84 8.45 11.15
N GLU A 58 4.71 8.78 9.87
CA GLU A 58 3.48 9.37 9.32
C GLU A 58 2.28 8.41 9.29
N LEU A 59 2.54 7.10 9.15
CA LEU A 59 1.51 6.05 9.20
C LEU A 59 1.27 5.51 10.61
N ALA A 60 1.99 6.00 11.61
CA ALA A 60 1.75 5.63 13.00
C ALA A 60 0.29 5.96 13.38
N GLY A 61 -0.44 4.97 13.89
CA GLY A 61 -1.86 5.09 14.25
C GLY A 61 -2.84 4.86 13.09
N VAL A 62 -2.36 4.52 11.89
CA VAL A 62 -3.22 4.11 10.77
C VAL A 62 -3.30 2.58 10.72
N ASP A 63 -4.50 2.04 10.86
CA ASP A 63 -4.73 0.60 10.74
C ASP A 63 -4.92 0.21 9.27
N THR A 64 -4.07 -0.70 8.81
CA THR A 64 -4.07 -1.25 7.45
C THR A 64 -4.21 -2.77 7.44
N SER A 65 -4.53 -3.38 8.59
CA SER A 65 -4.76 -4.81 8.72
C SER A 65 -5.98 -5.26 7.92
N GLU A 66 -5.85 -6.41 7.24
CA GLU A 66 -6.90 -6.92 6.35
C GLU A 66 -8.25 -7.11 7.06
N HIS A 67 -8.22 -7.57 8.32
CA HIS A 67 -9.43 -7.75 9.13
C HIS A 67 -10.16 -6.43 9.40
N SER A 68 -9.44 -5.37 9.78
CA SER A 68 -10.03 -4.06 10.02
C SER A 68 -10.60 -3.46 8.75
N LEU A 69 -9.87 -3.60 7.63
CA LEU A 69 -10.33 -3.11 6.32
C LEU A 69 -11.60 -3.84 5.85
N SER A 70 -11.64 -5.17 5.96
CA SER A 70 -12.79 -6.00 5.57
C SER A 70 -14.03 -5.66 6.42
N ARG A 71 -13.87 -5.54 7.74
CA ARG A 71 -14.96 -5.18 8.66
C ARG A 71 -15.49 -3.78 8.40
N ALA A 72 -14.60 -2.80 8.19
CA ALA A 72 -14.99 -1.43 7.85
C ALA A 72 -15.76 -1.39 6.53
N HIS A 73 -15.30 -2.12 5.51
CA HIS A 73 -15.95 -2.17 4.21
C HIS A 73 -17.35 -2.81 4.28
N ALA A 74 -17.53 -3.87 5.06
CA ALA A 74 -18.85 -4.47 5.26
C ALA A 74 -19.83 -3.47 5.89
N ARG A 75 -19.43 -2.82 7.00
CA ARG A 75 -20.24 -1.79 7.67
C ARG A 75 -20.57 -0.62 6.75
N LEU A 76 -19.60 -0.23 5.93
CA LEU A 76 -19.77 0.86 4.99
C LEU A 76 -20.83 0.53 3.95
N ARG A 77 -20.77 -0.67 3.36
CA ARG A 77 -21.78 -1.11 2.38
C ARG A 77 -23.17 -1.15 3.00
N ASP A 78 -23.31 -1.73 4.19
CA ASP A 78 -24.60 -1.83 4.87
C ASP A 78 -25.21 -0.44 5.09
N ALA A 79 -24.44 0.53 5.59
CA ALA A 79 -24.93 1.90 5.81
C ALA A 79 -25.27 2.63 4.50
N VAL A 80 -24.51 2.42 3.42
CA VAL A 80 -24.81 3.03 2.12
C VAL A 80 -26.07 2.43 1.49
N TYR A 81 -26.27 1.12 1.58
CA TYR A 81 -27.50 0.47 1.10
C TYR A 81 -28.74 0.89 1.90
N ASP A 82 -28.58 1.13 3.19
CA ASP A 82 -29.64 1.68 4.06
C ASP A 82 -29.90 3.19 3.83
N GLY A 83 -29.11 3.86 2.98
CA GLY A 83 -29.20 5.31 2.77
C GLY A 83 -28.77 6.16 3.97
N LYS A 84 -28.04 5.57 4.93
CA LYS A 84 -27.56 6.23 6.15
C LYS A 84 -26.23 6.94 5.92
N TYR A 85 -26.21 7.86 4.96
CA TYR A 85 -25.05 8.68 4.70
C TYR A 85 -25.42 10.16 4.54
N HIS A 86 -24.46 11.03 4.84
CA HIS A 86 -24.59 12.46 4.67
C HIS A 86 -23.34 13.01 3.99
N LEU A 87 -23.51 13.88 3.01
CA LEU A 87 -22.42 14.56 2.33
C LEU A 87 -22.13 15.89 3.01
N CYS A 88 -20.95 16.04 3.60
CA CYS A 88 -20.55 17.30 4.18
C CYS A 88 -20.35 18.38 3.10
N SER A 89 -20.59 19.65 3.45
CA SER A 89 -20.38 20.81 2.56
C SER A 89 -18.99 20.83 1.93
N HIS A 90 -17.99 20.39 2.70
CA HIS A 90 -16.61 20.24 2.27
C HIS A 90 -16.45 19.24 1.11
N ALA A 91 -17.07 18.05 1.20
CA ALA A 91 -17.05 17.06 0.12
C ALA A 91 -17.72 17.60 -1.15
N ILE A 92 -18.80 18.40 -1.01
CA ILE A 92 -19.48 19.04 -2.14
C ILE A 92 -18.57 20.10 -2.80
N GLY A 93 -17.80 20.85 -2.01
CA GLY A 93 -16.82 21.82 -2.51
C GLY A 93 -15.76 21.16 -3.40
N HIS A 94 -15.17 20.05 -2.92
CA HIS A 94 -14.22 19.27 -3.70
C HIS A 94 -14.84 18.62 -4.93
N ALA A 95 -16.06 18.07 -4.82
CA ALA A 95 -16.78 17.50 -5.95
C ALA A 95 -16.91 18.49 -7.11
N ARG A 96 -17.24 19.75 -6.80
CA ARG A 96 -17.32 20.83 -7.78
C ARG A 96 -15.96 21.24 -8.33
N ALA A 97 -14.94 21.33 -7.47
CA ALA A 97 -13.59 21.76 -7.87
C ALA A 97 -12.87 20.72 -8.75
N GLU A 98 -13.12 19.45 -8.50
CA GLU A 98 -12.40 18.33 -9.13
C GLU A 98 -13.24 17.61 -10.21
N GLY A 99 -14.54 17.92 -10.31
CA GLY A 99 -15.40 17.51 -11.41
C GLY A 99 -16.02 16.12 -11.26
N PHE A 100 -16.28 15.67 -10.03
CA PHE A 100 -17.04 14.45 -9.74
C PHE A 100 -18.38 14.79 -9.08
N LEU A 101 -19.34 13.87 -9.17
CA LEU A 101 -20.69 14.03 -8.64
C LEU A 101 -20.91 13.18 -7.39
N GLU A 102 -22.01 13.42 -6.68
CA GLU A 102 -22.46 12.58 -5.56
C GLU A 102 -22.62 11.12 -5.98
N HIS A 103 -23.16 10.87 -7.17
CA HIS A 103 -23.30 9.50 -7.69
C HIS A 103 -21.96 8.76 -7.76
N ASP A 104 -20.90 9.44 -8.19
CA ASP A 104 -19.56 8.87 -8.30
C ASP A 104 -18.99 8.53 -6.92
N ILE A 105 -19.25 9.39 -5.93
CA ILE A 105 -18.86 9.15 -4.54
C ILE A 105 -19.56 7.88 -4.04
N ILE A 106 -20.88 7.77 -4.21
CA ILE A 106 -21.66 6.60 -3.77
C ILE A 106 -21.19 5.34 -4.49
N GLN A 107 -20.93 5.41 -5.80
CA GLN A 107 -20.40 4.29 -6.56
C GLN A 107 -19.05 3.82 -5.98
N VAL A 108 -18.16 4.74 -5.63
CA VAL A 108 -16.87 4.42 -5.01
C VAL A 108 -17.04 3.87 -3.61
N LEU A 109 -18.02 4.32 -2.84
CA LEU A 109 -18.33 3.74 -1.53
C LEU A 109 -18.79 2.28 -1.67
N VAL A 110 -19.62 1.96 -2.65
CA VAL A 110 -20.14 0.59 -2.84
C VAL A 110 -19.13 -0.34 -3.50
N ALA A 111 -18.47 0.10 -4.57
CA ALA A 111 -17.60 -0.73 -5.41
C ALA A 111 -16.11 -0.61 -5.08
N GLY A 112 -15.72 0.43 -4.33
CA GLY A 112 -14.34 0.67 -3.94
C GLY A 112 -13.83 -0.28 -2.87
N ARG A 113 -12.69 0.07 -2.30
CA ARG A 113 -12.06 -0.69 -1.21
C ARG A 113 -11.58 0.26 -0.13
N VAL A 114 -11.82 -0.10 1.13
CA VAL A 114 -11.22 0.60 2.27
C VAL A 114 -9.72 0.31 2.25
N ARG A 115 -8.89 1.35 2.28
CA ARG A 115 -7.43 1.23 2.32
C ARG A 115 -6.79 1.58 3.62
N ALA A 116 -7.42 2.44 4.41
CA ALA A 116 -6.92 2.80 5.71
C ALA A 116 -8.08 3.07 6.65
N VAL A 117 -7.90 2.65 7.89
CA VAL A 117 -8.76 3.03 9.01
C VAL A 117 -7.93 3.93 9.92
N TYR A 118 -8.49 5.07 10.30
CA TYR A 118 -7.93 6.00 11.27
C TYR A 118 -8.77 5.88 12.56
N PRO A 119 -8.39 5.00 13.51
CA PRO A 119 -9.23 4.69 14.67
C PRO A 119 -9.46 5.90 15.57
N GLU A 120 -8.47 6.78 15.70
CA GLU A 120 -8.53 7.96 16.57
C GLU A 120 -9.60 8.97 16.12
N ASP A 121 -9.70 9.18 14.80
CA ASP A 121 -10.65 10.14 14.22
C ASP A 121 -11.93 9.45 13.72
N ARG A 122 -12.06 8.12 13.90
CA ARG A 122 -13.15 7.28 13.37
C ARG A 122 -13.37 7.42 11.87
N ARG A 123 -12.29 7.66 11.14
CA ARG A 123 -12.32 7.90 9.69
C ARG A 123 -11.82 6.70 8.92
N TRP A 124 -12.40 6.48 7.75
CA TRP A 124 -12.01 5.46 6.79
C TRP A 124 -11.64 6.12 5.48
N LEU A 125 -10.52 5.71 4.89
CA LEU A 125 -10.15 6.07 3.53
C LEU A 125 -10.62 4.98 2.59
N VAL A 126 -11.56 5.33 1.73
CA VAL A 126 -12.06 4.47 0.66
C VAL A 126 -11.40 4.90 -0.64
N CYS A 127 -10.92 3.93 -1.39
CA CYS A 127 -10.32 4.16 -2.70
C CYS A 127 -11.13 3.44 -3.76
N GLY A 128 -11.45 4.13 -4.84
CA GLY A 128 -12.11 3.56 -6.00
C GLY A 128 -11.75 4.33 -7.26
N TYR A 129 -12.57 4.11 -8.28
CA TYR A 129 -12.47 4.79 -9.55
C TYR A 129 -13.86 5.25 -9.96
N PHE A 130 -13.93 6.41 -10.61
CA PHE A 130 -15.14 6.91 -11.25
C PHE A 130 -14.82 7.22 -12.72
N GLU A 131 -15.85 7.27 -13.55
CA GLU A 131 -15.70 7.55 -14.97
C GLU A 131 -16.11 8.99 -15.26
N ALA A 132 -15.18 9.78 -15.78
CA ALA A 132 -15.46 11.13 -16.26
C ALA A 132 -15.07 11.22 -17.73
N CYS A 133 -16.01 11.60 -18.60
CA CYS A 133 -15.77 11.79 -20.03
C CYS A 133 -15.10 10.58 -20.71
N GLY A 134 -15.46 9.35 -20.32
CA GLY A 134 -14.89 8.11 -20.88
C GLY A 134 -13.51 7.73 -20.32
N VAL A 135 -13.02 8.40 -19.27
CA VAL A 135 -11.74 8.11 -18.61
C VAL A 135 -11.99 7.72 -17.15
N ALA A 136 -11.43 6.58 -16.75
CA ALA A 136 -11.45 6.14 -15.36
C ALA A 136 -10.42 6.90 -14.52
N LEU A 137 -10.89 7.73 -13.58
CA LEU A 137 -10.06 8.52 -12.68
C LEU A 137 -10.11 7.92 -11.26
N PRO A 138 -8.98 7.93 -10.52
CA PRO A 138 -8.96 7.48 -9.14
C PRO A 138 -9.72 8.47 -8.25
N LEU A 139 -10.52 7.96 -7.32
CA LEU A 139 -11.19 8.78 -6.32
C LEU A 139 -10.93 8.22 -4.93
N HIS A 140 -10.50 9.10 -4.03
CA HIS A 140 -10.35 8.83 -2.61
C HIS A 140 -11.48 9.53 -1.87
N VAL A 141 -12.22 8.78 -1.07
CA VAL A 141 -13.32 9.27 -0.26
C VAL A 141 -12.98 9.02 1.20
N VAL A 142 -13.06 10.06 2.01
CA VAL A 142 -12.88 9.98 3.47
C VAL A 142 -14.26 10.00 4.10
N VAL A 143 -14.55 8.94 4.84
CA VAL A 143 -15.82 8.77 5.55
C VAL A 143 -15.54 8.75 7.03
N GLU A 144 -16.33 9.46 7.80
CA GLU A 144 -16.36 9.38 9.26
C GLU A 144 -17.57 8.55 9.68
N HIS A 145 -17.34 7.53 10.50
CA HIS A 145 -18.40 6.66 11.00
C HIS A 145 -18.90 7.18 12.34
N ALA A 146 -20.16 7.62 12.38
CA ALA A 146 -20.84 8.05 13.59
C ALA A 146 -21.32 6.83 14.43
N HIS A 147 -21.55 7.06 15.73
CA HIS A 147 -21.90 5.98 16.67
C HIS A 147 -23.30 5.40 16.45
N ASP A 148 -24.19 6.16 15.83
CA ASP A 148 -25.56 5.81 15.48
C ASP A 148 -25.67 5.01 14.16
N GLY A 149 -24.53 4.72 13.51
CA GLY A 149 -24.47 3.99 12.25
C GLY A 149 -24.66 4.88 11.01
N TYR A 150 -24.72 6.20 11.17
CA TYR A 150 -24.61 7.12 10.06
C TYR A 150 -23.16 7.27 9.59
N LEU A 151 -23.01 7.52 8.29
CA LEU A 151 -21.73 7.80 7.65
C LEU A 151 -21.68 9.24 7.15
N ASP A 152 -20.74 10.01 7.66
CA ASP A 152 -20.48 11.36 7.16
C ASP A 152 -19.35 11.31 6.14
N VAL A 153 -19.66 11.62 4.89
CA VAL A 153 -18.65 11.80 3.85
C VAL A 153 -18.01 13.17 4.07
N VAL A 154 -16.86 13.16 4.74
CA VAL A 154 -16.18 14.38 5.16
C VAL A 154 -15.55 15.08 3.97
N THR A 155 -14.81 14.34 3.14
CA THR A 155 -14.13 14.86 1.95
C THR A 155 -13.98 13.78 0.88
N ALA A 156 -13.85 14.20 -0.36
CA ALA A 156 -13.48 13.35 -1.48
C ALA A 156 -12.50 14.10 -2.38
N PHE A 157 -11.51 13.43 -2.96
CA PHE A 157 -10.54 14.05 -3.85
C PHE A 157 -9.88 13.02 -4.78
N VAL A 158 -9.31 13.50 -5.89
CA VAL A 158 -8.61 12.75 -6.92
C VAL A 158 -7.12 12.74 -6.58
N PRO A 159 -6.57 11.62 -6.08
CA PRO A 159 -5.17 11.55 -5.70
C PRO A 159 -4.26 11.52 -6.93
N LYS A 160 -3.10 12.19 -6.83
CA LYS A 160 -2.00 12.01 -7.80
C LYS A 160 -1.44 10.58 -7.80
N GLN A 161 -1.52 9.88 -6.66
CA GLN A 161 -1.02 8.52 -6.47
C GLN A 161 -2.15 7.64 -5.89
N PRO A 162 -2.81 6.80 -6.71
CA PRO A 162 -4.01 6.06 -6.29
C PRO A 162 -3.81 5.10 -5.11
N HIS A 163 -2.61 4.54 -4.99
CA HIS A 163 -2.28 3.54 -3.97
C HIS A 163 -1.68 4.15 -2.69
N HIS A 164 -1.57 5.47 -2.61
CA HIS A 164 -0.94 6.13 -1.49
C HIS A 164 -1.95 6.35 -0.35
N ILE A 165 -1.68 5.73 0.81
CA ILE A 165 -2.39 6.02 2.06
C ILE A 165 -1.93 7.36 2.63
N ILE A 166 -2.86 8.26 2.88
CA ILE A 166 -2.58 9.59 3.41
C ILE A 166 -2.32 9.51 4.92
N SER A 167 -1.33 10.27 5.40
CA SER A 167 -1.07 10.38 6.83
C SER A 167 -2.17 11.15 7.55
N ARG A 168 -2.38 10.84 8.84
CA ARG A 168 -3.41 11.51 9.64
C ARG A 168 -3.23 13.04 9.66
N ALA A 169 -2.00 13.50 9.86
CA ALA A 169 -1.68 14.93 9.88
C ALA A 169 -2.04 15.61 8.55
N ARG A 170 -1.79 14.96 7.42
CA ARG A 170 -2.12 15.52 6.11
C ARG A 170 -3.63 15.53 5.85
N LEU A 171 -4.33 14.49 6.24
CA LEU A 171 -5.80 14.43 6.18
C LEU A 171 -6.41 15.57 7.01
N ALA A 172 -5.92 15.78 8.23
CA ALA A 172 -6.37 16.89 9.08
C ALA A 172 -6.11 18.27 8.45
N VAL A 173 -4.99 18.46 7.74
CA VAL A 173 -4.71 19.70 7.01
C VAL A 173 -5.67 19.91 5.84
N MET A 174 -5.98 18.86 5.07
CA MET A 174 -6.94 18.96 3.96
C MET A 174 -8.33 19.37 4.45
N LEU A 175 -8.80 18.76 5.54
CA LEU A 175 -10.10 19.11 6.12
C LEU A 175 -10.12 20.54 6.70
N ARG A 176 -9.05 20.95 7.39
CA ARG A 176 -8.95 22.30 7.97
C ARG A 176 -8.85 23.42 6.93
N TYR A 177 -8.39 23.12 5.71
CA TYR A 177 -8.20 24.14 4.68
C TYR A 177 -9.52 24.81 4.27
N ASP A 178 -10.62 24.11 4.47
CA ASP A 178 -11.94 24.48 3.95
C ASP A 178 -12.95 24.88 5.03
N ASP A 179 -12.64 24.74 6.33
CA ASP A 179 -13.47 25.28 7.42
C ASP A 179 -13.47 26.83 7.47
N GLU A 180 -12.94 27.50 6.43
CA GLU A 180 -12.81 28.95 6.22
C GLU A 180 -12.11 29.75 7.35
N ARG A 181 -11.79 29.13 8.50
CA ARG A 181 -11.05 29.74 9.61
C ARG A 181 -9.55 29.70 9.36
N ILE A 182 -9.13 30.22 8.21
CA ILE A 182 -7.74 30.59 8.03
C ILE A 182 -7.49 31.77 8.97
N ARG A 183 -6.84 31.53 10.12
CA ARG A 183 -6.06 32.58 10.76
C ARG A 183 -4.92 32.91 9.80
N THR A 184 -5.20 33.78 8.84
CA THR A 184 -4.20 34.39 7.97
C THR A 184 -3.26 35.15 8.90
N ARG A 185 -2.19 34.49 9.31
CA ARG A 185 -1.07 35.20 9.93
C ARG A 185 -0.34 35.88 8.78
N THR A 186 -0.87 37.02 8.36
CA THR A 186 -0.14 37.94 7.50
C THR A 186 1.15 38.26 8.24
N ALA A 187 2.27 37.69 7.79
CA ALA A 187 3.56 38.05 8.34
C ALA A 187 3.70 39.56 8.13
N THR A 188 3.67 40.33 9.21
CA THR A 188 3.89 41.77 9.12
C THR A 188 5.27 41.91 8.50
N PRO A 189 5.43 42.53 7.32
CA PRO A 189 6.75 42.76 6.76
C PRO A 189 7.53 43.55 7.80
N GLY A 190 8.53 42.89 8.37
CA GLY A 190 9.39 43.46 9.39
C GLY A 190 10.30 44.50 8.76
N ASN A 191 9.80 45.71 8.58
CA ASN A 191 10.58 46.93 8.73
C ASN A 191 9.63 48.09 9.00
N LYS A 192 9.67 48.60 10.24
CA LYS A 192 9.20 49.95 10.53
C LYS A 192 9.98 50.93 9.63
N PRO A 193 9.34 51.92 8.98
CA PRO A 193 10.05 52.94 8.23
C PRO A 193 11.02 53.66 9.18
N GLY A 194 12.32 53.44 9.00
CA GLY A 194 13.39 53.96 9.85
C GLY A 194 14.47 52.95 10.24
N ASN A 195 14.18 51.64 10.27
CA ASN A 195 15.20 50.63 10.57
C ASN A 195 15.73 49.96 9.30
N ARG A 196 16.91 50.39 8.83
CA ARG A 196 17.71 49.64 7.84
C ARG A 196 18.33 48.42 8.53
N SER A 197 17.58 47.33 8.67
CA SER A 197 18.18 46.05 9.01
C SER A 197 19.05 45.58 7.83
N LYS A 198 20.38 45.65 8.02
CA LYS A 198 21.37 45.06 7.13
C LYS A 198 21.25 43.53 7.21
N GLY A 199 20.25 42.96 6.54
CA GLY A 199 20.15 41.52 6.34
C GLY A 199 21.24 41.08 5.37
N LYS A 200 22.37 40.59 5.88
CA LYS A 200 23.32 39.81 5.08
C LYS A 200 22.64 38.50 4.71
N TRP A 201 22.08 38.43 3.51
CA TRP A 201 21.73 37.14 2.90
C TRP A 201 23.05 36.45 2.53
N LYS A 202 23.50 35.51 3.37
CA LYS A 202 24.56 34.58 2.95
C LYS A 202 23.97 33.71 1.83
N LYS A 203 24.40 33.94 0.59
CA LYS A 203 24.25 32.94 -0.47
C LYS A 203 25.12 31.75 -0.06
N GLY A 204 24.49 30.60 0.16
CA GLY A 204 25.21 29.34 0.35
C GLY A 204 26.01 29.01 -0.90
N ALA A 205 27.27 28.65 -0.69
CA ALA A 205 28.11 27.93 -1.64
C ALA A 205 27.90 26.43 -1.45
#